data_AF-A0A076L1G1-F1
#
_entry.id   AF-A0A076L1G1-F1
#
_cell.length_a   1.000
_cell.length_b   1.000
_cell.length_c   1.000
_cell.angle_alpha   90.00
_cell.angle_beta   90.00
_cell.angle_gamma   90.00
#
_symmetry.space_group_name_H-M   'P 1'
#
loop_
_entity.id
_entity.type
_entity.pdbx_description
1 polymer ?
#
loop_
_entity_poly.entity_id
_entity_poly.type
_entity_poly.pdbx_seq_one_letter_code
_entity_poly.pdbx_strand_id
1 'polypeptide(L)'
;YGKERVHELIGMLKGEFISQNVIDNDPSSDEFEELIFPPYSIKEIGGAKIGIIGQSFPFTSTANPKKFTEGWSFALRHETLQEYVNELRDEKKVDAVVVLSHDGFSVDQELAKKVTGVDFILSGHTHDPSPEPIIVNDTVILISGSHGKYISRLDLDIKDKKVVDYNFKLIPVASSLIPADKAGDELIAKWYKPFDKELGEVLGTTKGL
;
A
#
# COMPACT_ATOMS: atom_id res chain seq x y z
N TYR A 1 5.70 16.01 -6.19
CA TYR A 1 4.39 16.43 -6.74
C TYR A 1 3.67 17.44 -5.85
N GLY A 2 3.80 17.36 -4.52
CA GLY A 2 3.20 18.34 -3.60
C GLY A 2 1.72 18.05 -3.30
N LYS A 3 1.22 18.57 -2.18
CA LYS A 3 -0.13 18.29 -1.64
C LYS A 3 -1.24 18.53 -2.66
N GLU A 4 -1.23 19.68 -3.35
CA GLU A 4 -2.25 20.04 -4.35
C GLU A 4 -2.36 18.98 -5.46
N ARG A 5 -1.22 18.56 -6.01
CA ARG A 5 -1.21 17.54 -7.07
C ARG A 5 -1.64 16.17 -6.54
N VAL A 6 -1.33 15.84 -5.28
CA VAL A 6 -1.82 14.60 -4.66
C VAL A 6 -3.34 14.62 -4.57
N HIS A 7 -3.96 15.70 -4.09
CA HIS A 7 -5.42 15.82 -4.05
C HIS A 7 -6.06 15.78 -5.43
N GLU A 8 -5.47 16.45 -6.43
CA GLU A 8 -5.95 16.38 -7.82
C GLU A 8 -5.95 14.95 -8.34
N LEU A 9 -4.85 14.21 -8.14
CA LEU A 9 -4.73 12.82 -8.58
C LEU A 9 -5.68 11.88 -7.83
N ILE A 10 -5.89 12.10 -6.54
CA ILE A 10 -6.89 11.36 -5.75
C ILE A 10 -8.30 11.65 -6.29
N GLY A 11 -8.61 12.88 -6.69
CA GLY A 11 -9.89 13.22 -7.32
C GLY A 11 -10.13 12.53 -8.67
N MET A 12 -9.06 12.11 -9.35
CA MET A 12 -9.11 11.33 -10.61
C MET A 12 -9.14 9.81 -10.36
N LEU A 13 -8.82 9.37 -9.15
CA LEU A 13 -8.73 7.95 -8.79
C LEU A 13 -10.13 7.34 -8.70
N LYS A 14 -10.35 6.21 -9.39
CA LYS A 14 -11.61 5.45 -9.31
C LYS A 14 -11.69 4.50 -8.10
N GLY A 15 -10.63 4.47 -7.29
CA GLY A 15 -10.53 3.73 -6.04
C GLY A 15 -10.48 4.67 -4.85
N GLU A 16 -10.34 4.09 -3.67
CA GLU A 16 -10.24 4.83 -2.41
C GLU A 16 -8.76 5.03 -2.04
N PHE A 17 -8.40 6.27 -1.71
CA PHE A 17 -7.12 6.57 -1.09
C PHE A 17 -7.30 6.53 0.43
N ILE A 18 -6.57 5.65 1.11
CA ILE A 18 -6.67 5.45 2.56
C ILE A 18 -5.30 5.63 3.21
N SER A 19 -5.26 6.30 4.37
CA SER A 19 -4.07 6.40 5.20
C SER A 19 -4.42 6.85 6.61
N GLN A 20 -4.11 6.03 7.61
CA GLN A 20 -4.44 6.29 9.01
C GLN A 20 -3.44 7.22 9.71
N ASN A 21 -2.22 7.35 9.17
CA ASN A 21 -1.14 8.11 9.81
C ASN A 21 -0.84 9.47 9.16
N VAL A 22 -1.66 9.93 8.22
CA VAL A 22 -1.49 11.27 7.62
C VAL A 22 -2.47 12.22 8.26
N ILE A 23 -1.96 13.10 9.11
CA ILE A 23 -2.74 14.09 9.86
C ILE A 23 -2.30 15.51 9.56
N ASP A 24 -3.19 16.47 9.78
CA ASP A 24 -2.82 17.87 9.85
C ASP A 24 -1.92 18.12 11.08
N ASN A 25 -0.84 18.85 10.86
CA ASN A 25 0.16 19.21 11.86
C ASN A 25 0.49 20.71 11.77
N ASP A 26 -0.42 21.52 11.22
CA ASP A 26 -0.34 22.97 11.26
C ASP A 26 -1.04 23.47 12.53
N PRO A 27 -0.32 24.03 13.52
CA PRO A 27 -0.93 24.50 14.77
C PRO A 27 -1.89 25.69 14.59
N SER A 28 -1.98 26.25 13.38
CA SER A 28 -2.94 27.30 13.03
C SER A 28 -4.18 26.77 12.29
N SER A 29 -4.23 25.47 12.00
CA SER A 29 -5.37 24.81 11.34
C SER A 29 -6.49 24.51 12.34
N ASP A 30 -7.74 24.72 11.91
CA ASP A 30 -8.93 24.27 12.65
C ASP A 30 -9.05 22.73 12.65
N GLU A 31 -8.31 22.05 11.79
CA GLU A 31 -8.25 20.59 11.64
C GLU A 31 -6.98 19.99 12.26
N PHE A 32 -6.27 20.71 13.14
CA PHE A 32 -5.05 20.23 13.77
C PHE A 32 -5.24 18.85 14.43
N GLU A 33 -4.34 17.91 14.15
CA GLU A 33 -4.39 16.49 14.55
C GLU A 33 -5.49 15.64 13.91
N GLU A 34 -6.36 16.22 13.06
CA GLU A 34 -7.34 15.47 12.30
C GLU A 34 -6.71 14.74 11.11
N LEU A 35 -7.37 13.66 10.68
CA LEU A 35 -6.97 12.89 9.52
C LEU A 35 -7.14 13.69 8.22
N ILE A 36 -6.11 13.66 7.37
CA ILE A 36 -6.19 14.20 6.01
C ILE A 36 -6.95 13.25 5.08
N PHE A 37 -6.86 11.94 5.34
CA PHE A 37 -7.45 10.89 4.51
C PHE A 37 -8.22 9.88 5.36
N PRO A 38 -9.24 9.20 4.79
CA PRO A 38 -9.89 8.10 5.49
C PRO A 38 -8.87 7.04 5.95
N PRO A 39 -8.98 6.50 7.18
CA PRO A 39 -7.96 5.63 7.74
C PRO A 39 -8.01 4.21 7.17
N TYR A 40 -9.21 3.77 6.81
CA TYR A 40 -9.46 2.41 6.33
C TYR A 40 -10.61 2.37 5.32
N SER A 41 -10.73 1.22 4.66
CA SER A 41 -11.87 0.83 3.83
C SER A 41 -12.39 -0.54 4.27
N ILE A 42 -13.67 -0.81 3.99
CA ILE A 42 -14.26 -2.13 4.18
C ILE A 42 -14.77 -2.63 2.83
N LYS A 43 -14.36 -3.84 2.43
CA LYS A 43 -14.79 -4.48 1.20
C LYS A 43 -15.50 -5.79 1.50
N GLU A 44 -16.64 -6.01 0.86
CA GLU A 44 -17.31 -7.31 0.86
C GLU A 44 -16.89 -8.07 -0.39
N ILE A 45 -16.18 -9.19 -0.20
CA ILE A 45 -15.59 -9.99 -1.27
C ILE A 45 -15.93 -11.46 -1.01
N GLY A 46 -16.63 -12.10 -1.94
CA GLY A 46 -16.98 -13.51 -1.81
C GLY A 46 -17.84 -13.84 -0.57
N GLY A 47 -18.59 -12.86 -0.05
CA GLY A 47 -19.40 -13.00 1.17
C GLY A 47 -18.64 -12.75 2.48
N ALA A 48 -17.34 -12.47 2.42
CA ALA A 48 -16.53 -12.06 3.57
C ALA A 48 -16.35 -10.54 3.60
N LYS A 49 -16.33 -9.96 4.80
CA LYS A 49 -16.08 -8.54 5.06
C LYS A 49 -14.62 -8.34 5.45
N ILE A 50 -13.85 -7.63 4.62
CA ILE A 50 -12.43 -7.38 4.81
C ILE A 50 -12.21 -5.91 5.17
N GLY A 51 -11.64 -5.65 6.34
CA GLY A 51 -11.17 -4.32 6.74
C GLY A 51 -9.74 -4.08 6.25
N ILE A 52 -9.50 -2.98 5.56
CA ILE A 52 -8.20 -2.62 4.98
C ILE A 52 -7.79 -1.27 5.55
N ILE A 53 -6.78 -1.25 6.42
CA ILE A 53 -6.21 -0.03 7.00
C ILE A 53 -5.07 0.45 6.11
N GLY A 54 -5.08 1.72 5.73
CA GLY A 54 -4.00 2.32 4.95
C GLY A 54 -2.88 2.84 5.85
N GLN A 55 -1.63 2.64 5.45
CA GLN A 55 -0.46 3.11 6.20
C GLN A 55 0.58 3.68 5.23
N SER A 56 0.83 4.99 5.33
CA SER A 56 1.82 5.70 4.51
C SER A 56 3.20 5.71 5.14
N PHE A 57 4.25 5.85 4.34
CA PHE A 57 5.63 5.83 4.82
C PHE A 57 5.91 6.92 5.87
N PRO A 58 6.39 6.57 7.08
CA PRO A 58 6.44 7.52 8.20
C PRO A 58 7.52 8.58 8.06
N PHE A 59 8.54 8.33 7.23
CA PHE A 59 9.64 9.26 7.00
C PHE A 59 9.44 10.10 5.72
N THR A 60 8.21 10.20 5.20
CA THR A 60 7.93 10.94 3.96
C THR A 60 8.41 12.40 4.01
N SER A 61 8.18 13.10 5.13
CA SER A 61 8.58 14.51 5.29
C SER A 61 10.09 14.73 5.41
N THR A 62 10.86 13.71 5.82
CA THR A 62 12.33 13.80 5.90
C THR A 62 13.02 13.27 4.66
N ALA A 63 12.39 12.35 3.93
CA ALA A 63 12.92 11.79 2.68
C ALA A 63 12.71 12.72 1.46
N ASN A 64 11.93 13.79 1.60
CA ASN A 64 11.54 14.67 0.49
C ASN A 64 11.68 16.16 0.84
N PRO A 65 11.71 17.06 -0.15
CA PRO A 65 11.66 18.50 0.12
C PRO A 65 10.45 18.90 0.97
N LYS A 66 10.69 19.58 2.10
CA LYS A 66 9.67 19.97 3.09
C LYS A 66 8.41 20.58 2.49
N LYS A 67 8.55 21.44 1.47
CA LYS A 67 7.42 22.12 0.79
C LYS A 67 6.36 21.16 0.23
N PHE A 68 6.69 19.88 0.00
CA PHE A 68 5.72 18.92 -0.51
C PHE A 68 4.77 18.37 0.54
N THR A 69 5.12 18.46 1.82
CA THR A 69 4.36 17.88 2.93
C THR A 69 4.21 18.83 4.12
N GLU A 70 4.50 20.13 3.92
CA GLU A 70 4.38 21.12 4.99
C GLU A 70 2.96 21.15 5.56
N GLY A 71 2.85 21.18 6.89
CA GLY A 71 1.58 21.08 7.60
C GLY A 71 1.01 19.66 7.70
N TRP A 72 1.68 18.61 7.18
CA TRP A 72 1.28 17.22 7.38
C TRP A 72 2.29 16.45 8.23
N SER A 73 1.80 15.58 9.11
CA SER A 73 2.59 14.57 9.80
C SER A 73 2.29 13.18 9.25
N PHE A 74 3.31 12.33 9.25
CA PHE A 74 3.26 10.93 8.78
C PHE A 74 3.69 9.96 9.89
N ALA A 75 3.89 10.44 11.12
CA ALA A 75 4.52 9.68 12.19
C ALA A 75 3.83 8.32 12.42
N LEU A 76 4.58 7.32 12.91
CA LEU A 76 3.99 6.05 13.32
C LEU A 76 2.99 6.29 14.47
N ARG A 77 1.77 5.76 14.30
CA ARG A 77 0.67 5.87 15.29
C ARG A 77 0.14 4.49 15.65
N HIS A 78 0.95 3.67 16.33
CA HIS A 78 0.55 2.29 16.65
C HIS A 78 -0.71 2.21 17.53
N GLU A 79 -0.89 3.16 18.45
CA GLU A 79 -2.07 3.24 19.31
C GLU A 79 -3.34 3.50 18.47
N THR A 80 -3.31 4.53 17.61
CA THR A 80 -4.40 4.81 16.66
C THR A 80 -4.67 3.65 15.71
N LEU A 81 -3.62 2.96 15.23
CA LEU A 81 -3.79 1.77 14.41
C LEU A 81 -4.50 0.65 15.19
N GLN A 82 -4.12 0.40 16.44
CA GLN A 82 -4.79 -0.57 17.31
C GLN A 82 -6.26 -0.21 17.54
N GLU A 83 -6.59 1.08 17.70
CA GLU A 83 -7.97 1.55 17.80
C GLU A 83 -8.78 1.18 16.55
N TYR A 84 -8.24 1.41 15.34
CA TYR A 84 -8.92 1.02 14.10
C TYR A 84 -9.04 -0.49 13.95
N VAL A 85 -8.05 -1.28 14.38
CA VAL A 85 -8.17 -2.74 14.40
C VAL A 85 -9.33 -3.17 15.31
N ASN A 86 -9.42 -2.59 16.51
CA ASN A 86 -10.50 -2.88 17.46
C ASN A 86 -11.85 -2.46 16.89
N GLU A 87 -11.97 -1.25 16.32
CA GLU A 87 -13.20 -0.77 15.69
C GLU A 87 -13.67 -1.72 14.58
N LEU A 88 -12.75 -2.13 13.70
CA LEU A 88 -13.06 -3.05 12.60
C LEU A 88 -13.55 -4.41 13.11
N ARG A 89 -12.92 -4.96 14.16
CA ARG A 89 -13.29 -6.27 14.74
C ARG A 89 -14.56 -6.21 15.58
N ASP A 90 -14.65 -5.25 16.47
CA ASP A 90 -15.63 -5.22 17.54
C ASP A 90 -16.91 -4.49 17.12
N GLU A 91 -16.81 -3.46 16.30
CA GLU A 91 -17.98 -2.70 15.86
C GLU A 91 -18.40 -3.08 14.45
N LYS A 92 -17.46 -3.06 13.49
CA LYS A 92 -17.78 -3.31 12.07
C LYS A 92 -17.92 -4.80 11.75
N LYS A 93 -17.45 -5.67 12.66
CA LYS A 93 -17.48 -7.13 12.57
C LYS A 93 -16.87 -7.64 11.27
N VAL A 94 -15.68 -7.15 10.92
CA VAL A 94 -14.92 -7.67 9.76
C VAL A 94 -14.36 -9.06 10.05
N ASP A 95 -14.34 -9.91 9.04
CA ASP A 95 -13.85 -11.28 9.11
C ASP A 95 -12.32 -11.34 9.03
N ALA A 96 -11.71 -10.35 8.35
CA ALA A 96 -10.26 -10.18 8.28
C ALA A 96 -9.84 -8.70 8.36
N VAL A 97 -8.68 -8.43 8.95
CA VAL A 97 -8.03 -7.12 9.04
C VAL A 97 -6.69 -7.17 8.31
N VAL A 98 -6.55 -6.31 7.31
CA VAL A 98 -5.37 -6.17 6.47
C VAL A 98 -4.79 -4.76 6.64
N VAL A 99 -3.48 -4.64 6.85
CA VAL A 99 -2.78 -3.36 6.75
C VAL A 99 -2.12 -3.27 5.38
N LEU A 100 -2.54 -2.30 4.57
CA LEU A 100 -1.89 -1.94 3.30
C LEU A 100 -0.78 -0.94 3.61
N SER A 101 0.45 -1.44 3.76
CA SER A 101 1.56 -0.70 4.36
C SER A 101 2.59 -0.23 3.35
N HIS A 102 3.05 1.01 3.55
CA HIS A 102 4.26 1.54 2.93
C HIS A 102 5.34 1.88 3.97
N ASP A 103 5.30 1.29 5.18
CA ASP A 103 6.30 1.53 6.22
C ASP A 103 7.67 0.97 5.85
N GLY A 104 7.67 -0.19 5.18
CA GLY A 104 8.85 -0.98 4.89
C GLY A 104 9.03 -2.14 5.86
N PHE A 105 9.62 -3.22 5.36
CA PHE A 105 9.57 -4.53 6.01
C PHE A 105 10.02 -4.53 7.48
N SER A 106 11.16 -3.89 7.81
CA SER A 106 11.65 -3.86 9.20
C SER A 106 10.72 -3.12 10.16
N VAL A 107 10.02 -2.09 9.68
CA VAL A 107 9.04 -1.33 10.46
C VAL A 107 7.73 -2.12 10.58
N ASP A 108 7.30 -2.78 9.51
CA ASP A 108 6.13 -3.68 9.52
C ASP A 108 6.32 -4.85 10.51
N GLN A 109 7.54 -5.39 10.64
CA GLN A 109 7.85 -6.39 11.65
C GLN A 109 7.68 -5.86 13.09
N GLU A 110 8.05 -4.60 13.34
CA GLU A 110 7.84 -3.97 14.65
C GLU A 110 6.37 -3.64 14.90
N LEU A 111 5.63 -3.25 13.87
CA LEU A 111 4.17 -3.05 13.92
C LEU A 111 3.47 -4.35 14.30
N ALA A 112 3.77 -5.47 13.62
CA ALA A 112 3.20 -6.79 13.91
C ALA A 112 3.51 -7.31 15.33
N LYS A 113 4.59 -6.82 15.97
CA LYS A 113 4.90 -7.14 17.37
C LYS A 113 4.06 -6.34 18.36
N LYS A 114 3.61 -5.13 17.98
CA LYS A 114 2.98 -4.15 18.88
C LYS A 114 1.46 -4.09 18.72
N VAL A 115 0.95 -4.36 17.53
CA VAL A 115 -0.47 -4.31 17.21
C VAL A 115 -1.01 -5.73 17.08
N THR A 116 -2.09 -6.01 17.80
CA THR A 116 -2.77 -7.31 17.81
C THR A 116 -4.04 -7.27 16.97
N GLY A 117 -4.45 -8.41 16.42
CA GLY A 117 -5.70 -8.55 15.66
C GLY A 117 -5.60 -8.26 14.15
N VAL A 118 -4.40 -7.91 13.66
CA VAL A 118 -4.07 -7.82 12.23
C VAL A 118 -3.75 -9.22 11.70
N ASP A 119 -4.46 -9.66 10.67
CA ASP A 119 -4.18 -10.96 10.03
C ASP A 119 -3.05 -10.85 9.02
N PHE A 120 -3.08 -9.80 8.17
CA PHE A 120 -2.14 -9.63 7.07
C PHE A 120 -1.58 -8.22 6.99
N ILE A 121 -0.28 -8.11 6.68
CA ILE A 121 0.37 -6.86 6.26
C ILE A 121 0.83 -7.03 4.81
N LEU A 122 0.34 -6.18 3.92
CA LEU A 122 0.82 -6.06 2.54
C LEU A 122 1.92 -4.99 2.54
N SER A 123 3.17 -5.43 2.67
CA SER A 123 4.33 -4.57 2.89
C SER A 123 4.92 -4.03 1.58
N GLY A 124 5.17 -2.73 1.56
CA GLY A 124 5.82 -2.00 0.46
C GLY A 124 7.20 -1.44 0.82
N HIS A 125 7.57 -0.33 0.16
CA HIS A 125 8.77 0.49 0.38
C HIS A 125 10.15 -0.16 0.12
N THR A 126 10.42 -1.33 0.70
CA THR A 126 11.76 -1.96 0.69
C THR A 126 12.12 -2.65 -0.62
N HIS A 127 11.13 -2.96 -1.46
CA HIS A 127 11.30 -3.55 -2.80
C HIS A 127 11.86 -4.98 -2.85
N ASP A 128 12.13 -5.61 -1.71
CA ASP A 128 12.66 -6.97 -1.62
C ASP A 128 11.51 -8.01 -1.69
N PRO A 129 11.29 -8.70 -2.83
CA PRO A 129 10.22 -9.69 -2.91
C PRO A 129 10.51 -10.88 -1.98
N SER A 130 9.48 -11.36 -1.29
CA SER A 130 9.57 -12.61 -0.52
C SER A 130 8.72 -13.68 -1.20
N PRO A 131 9.31 -14.81 -1.66
CA PRO A 131 8.55 -15.88 -2.29
C PRO A 131 7.61 -16.59 -1.30
N GLU A 132 7.96 -16.56 -0.01
CA GLU A 132 7.17 -17.13 1.08
C GLU A 132 6.70 -16.01 2.04
N PRO A 133 5.51 -16.14 2.65
CA PRO A 133 5.05 -15.24 3.70
C PRO A 133 5.97 -15.26 4.93
N ILE A 134 6.07 -14.13 5.61
CA ILE A 134 6.84 -14.01 6.86
C ILE A 134 5.87 -13.81 8.01
N ILE A 135 5.94 -14.68 9.01
CA ILE A 135 5.02 -14.64 10.16
C ILE A 135 5.71 -13.99 11.35
N VAL A 136 5.07 -12.98 11.92
CA VAL A 136 5.48 -12.33 13.16
C VAL A 136 4.28 -12.37 14.11
N ASN A 137 4.42 -13.09 15.22
CA ASN A 137 3.30 -13.47 16.08
C ASN A 137 2.17 -14.13 15.26
N ASP A 138 0.96 -13.59 15.31
CA ASP A 138 -0.21 -14.09 14.57
C ASP A 138 -0.43 -13.36 13.23
N THR A 139 0.50 -12.47 12.83
CA THR A 139 0.37 -11.63 11.64
C THR A 139 1.26 -12.12 10.50
N VAL A 140 0.69 -12.23 9.31
CA VAL A 140 1.35 -12.68 8.09
C VAL A 140 1.75 -11.48 7.22
N ILE A 141 3.04 -11.33 6.96
CA ILE A 141 3.60 -10.23 6.15
C ILE A 141 3.94 -10.73 4.75
N LEU A 142 3.43 -10.02 3.73
CA LEU A 142 3.62 -10.33 2.32
C LEU A 142 4.36 -9.18 1.62
N ILE A 143 5.36 -9.50 0.78
CA ILE A 143 6.15 -8.49 0.04
C ILE A 143 6.20 -8.85 -1.44
N SER A 144 5.66 -7.97 -2.29
CA SER A 144 5.52 -8.23 -3.74
C SER A 144 6.72 -7.77 -4.58
N GLY A 145 7.74 -7.16 -3.97
CA GLY A 145 8.85 -6.54 -4.68
C GLY A 145 8.48 -5.18 -5.29
N SER A 146 8.94 -4.91 -6.52
CA SER A 146 8.83 -3.59 -7.15
C SER A 146 8.65 -3.65 -8.67
N HIS A 147 8.33 -2.49 -9.27
CA HIS A 147 8.29 -2.27 -10.71
C HIS A 147 7.34 -3.19 -11.50
N GLY A 148 6.30 -3.72 -10.84
CA GLY A 148 5.37 -4.67 -11.46
C GLY A 148 6.00 -6.00 -11.85
N LYS A 149 7.18 -6.35 -11.32
CA LYS A 149 7.87 -7.63 -11.62
C LYS A 149 7.11 -8.85 -11.09
N TYR A 150 6.30 -8.67 -10.05
CA TYR A 150 5.48 -9.72 -9.46
C TYR A 150 4.11 -9.21 -9.08
N ILE A 151 3.14 -10.13 -9.04
CA ILE A 151 1.81 -9.95 -8.46
C ILE A 151 1.66 -10.97 -7.33
N SER A 152 1.39 -10.49 -6.13
CA SER A 152 1.00 -11.35 -5.02
C SER A 152 -0.46 -11.74 -5.15
N ARG A 153 -0.73 -13.05 -5.05
CA ARG A 153 -2.07 -13.61 -4.92
C ARG A 153 -2.19 -14.23 -3.54
N LEU A 154 -3.14 -13.73 -2.76
CA LEU A 154 -3.51 -14.26 -1.45
C LEU A 154 -4.96 -14.77 -1.54
N ASP A 155 -5.14 -16.08 -1.43
CA ASP A 155 -6.44 -16.73 -1.32
C ASP A 155 -6.73 -17.00 0.16
N LEU A 156 -7.91 -16.60 0.67
CA LEU A 156 -8.28 -16.76 2.08
C LEU A 156 -9.39 -17.80 2.22
N ASP A 157 -9.26 -18.72 3.19
CA ASP A 157 -10.37 -19.57 3.67
C ASP A 157 -10.95 -18.93 4.93
N ILE A 158 -12.23 -18.57 4.88
CA ILE A 158 -12.94 -17.89 5.96
C ILE A 158 -14.09 -18.78 6.42
N LYS A 159 -14.06 -19.15 7.70
CA LYS A 159 -15.12 -19.92 8.38
C LYS A 159 -15.49 -19.24 9.69
N ASP A 160 -16.78 -19.24 10.00
CA ASP A 160 -17.31 -18.63 11.24
C ASP A 160 -16.78 -17.22 11.48
N LYS A 161 -16.70 -16.42 10.40
CA LYS A 161 -16.24 -15.02 10.41
C LYS A 161 -14.77 -14.82 10.81
N LYS A 162 -13.93 -15.82 10.57
CA LYS A 162 -12.49 -15.78 10.84
C LYS A 162 -11.71 -16.40 9.70
N VAL A 163 -10.52 -15.88 9.44
CA VAL A 163 -9.54 -16.52 8.58
C VAL A 163 -9.06 -17.80 9.27
N VAL A 164 -9.25 -18.94 8.63
CA VAL A 164 -8.83 -20.26 9.17
C VAL A 164 -7.67 -20.86 8.41
N ASP A 165 -7.46 -20.43 7.17
CA ASP A 165 -6.32 -20.82 6.34
C ASP A 165 -6.08 -19.78 5.23
N TYR A 166 -4.91 -19.80 4.62
CA TYR A 166 -4.62 -19.00 3.44
C TYR A 166 -3.63 -19.70 2.51
N ASN A 167 -3.71 -19.39 1.22
CA ASN A 167 -2.73 -19.79 0.22
C ASN A 167 -2.10 -18.55 -0.43
N PHE A 168 -0.78 -18.51 -0.49
CA PHE A 168 -0.03 -17.41 -1.09
C PHE A 168 0.73 -17.85 -2.33
N LYS A 169 0.75 -17.00 -3.36
CA LYS A 169 1.62 -17.14 -4.53
C LYS A 169 2.19 -15.79 -4.93
N LEU A 170 3.51 -15.72 -5.07
CA LEU A 170 4.18 -14.62 -5.74
C LEU A 170 4.33 -14.97 -7.23
N ILE A 171 3.58 -14.29 -8.10
CA ILE A 171 3.49 -14.62 -9.53
C ILE A 171 4.38 -13.67 -10.32
N PRO A 172 5.43 -14.15 -11.02
CA PRO A 172 6.27 -13.30 -11.86
C PRO A 172 5.50 -12.78 -13.08
N VAL A 173 5.66 -11.49 -13.38
CA VAL A 173 5.13 -10.86 -14.60
C VAL A 173 6.20 -10.96 -15.69
N ALA A 174 6.30 -12.13 -16.32
CA ALA A 174 7.25 -12.38 -17.39
C ALA A 174 6.63 -12.03 -18.76
N SER A 175 7.00 -10.88 -19.32
CA SER A 175 6.50 -10.40 -20.62
C SER A 175 6.82 -11.31 -21.80
N SER A 176 7.80 -12.20 -21.66
CA SER A 176 8.09 -13.25 -22.64
C SER A 176 7.07 -14.39 -22.65
N LEU A 177 6.28 -14.54 -21.58
CA LEU A 177 5.32 -15.63 -21.39
C LEU A 177 3.87 -15.14 -21.33
N ILE A 178 3.66 -13.89 -20.93
CA ILE A 178 2.34 -13.27 -20.77
C ILE A 178 2.16 -12.23 -21.87
N PRO A 179 1.19 -12.40 -22.79
CA PRO A 179 0.94 -11.40 -23.83
C PRO A 179 0.45 -10.10 -23.20
N ALA A 180 0.87 -8.98 -23.78
CA ALA A 180 0.42 -7.66 -23.35
C ALA A 180 -1.08 -7.47 -23.61
N ASP A 181 -1.74 -6.72 -22.72
CA ASP A 181 -3.11 -6.28 -22.96
C ASP A 181 -3.12 -5.16 -24.00
N LYS A 182 -3.94 -5.33 -25.04
CA LYS A 182 -3.98 -4.39 -26.17
C LYS A 182 -4.37 -2.98 -25.75
N ALA A 183 -5.33 -2.83 -24.85
CA ALA A 183 -5.76 -1.51 -24.38
C ALA A 183 -4.67 -0.85 -23.52
N GLY A 184 -3.94 -1.65 -22.72
CA GLY A 184 -2.75 -1.22 -21.98
C GLY A 184 -1.64 -0.68 -22.90
N ASP A 185 -1.28 -1.44 -23.94
CA ASP A 185 -0.26 -1.02 -24.92
C ASP A 185 -0.66 0.27 -25.64
N GLU A 186 -1.91 0.37 -26.09
CA GLU A 186 -2.43 1.58 -26.74
C GLU A 186 -2.39 2.80 -25.80
N LEU A 187 -2.70 2.60 -24.52
CA LEU A 187 -2.64 3.65 -23.51
C LEU A 187 -1.20 4.12 -23.27
N ILE A 188 -0.26 3.19 -23.11
CA ILE A 188 1.16 3.52 -22.88
C ILE A 188 1.72 4.24 -24.11
N ALA A 189 1.51 3.69 -25.31
CA ALA A 189 1.97 4.28 -26.56
C ALA A 189 1.46 5.72 -26.73
N LYS A 190 0.19 5.97 -26.40
CA LYS A 190 -0.40 7.33 -26.44
C LYS A 190 0.39 8.32 -25.57
N TRP A 191 0.74 7.95 -24.35
CA TRP A 191 1.41 8.85 -23.39
C TRP A 191 2.90 9.02 -23.67
N TYR A 192 3.57 7.99 -24.22
CA TYR A 192 4.99 8.03 -24.51
C TYR A 192 5.31 8.70 -25.85
N LYS A 193 4.38 8.68 -26.81
CA LYS A 193 4.56 9.22 -28.16
C LYS A 193 5.18 10.64 -28.23
N PRO A 194 4.78 11.62 -27.40
CA PRO A 194 5.41 12.95 -27.42
C PRO A 194 6.90 12.94 -27.05
N PHE A 195 7.37 11.89 -26.37
CA PHE A 195 8.71 11.73 -25.83
C PHE A 195 9.54 10.66 -26.55
N ASP A 196 9.00 10.00 -27.59
CA ASP A 196 9.67 8.89 -28.30
C ASP A 196 11.10 9.22 -28.74
N LYS A 197 11.31 10.46 -29.21
CA LYS A 197 12.64 10.91 -29.64
C LYS A 197 13.64 10.94 -28.48
N GLU A 198 13.23 11.48 -27.33
CA GLU A 198 14.09 11.64 -26.14
C GLU A 198 14.33 10.28 -25.47
N LEU A 199 13.26 9.52 -25.25
CA LEU A 199 13.33 8.19 -24.62
C LEU A 199 14.03 7.15 -25.49
N GLY A 200 14.03 7.33 -26.82
CA GLY A 200 14.71 6.48 -27.78
C GLY A 200 16.15 6.90 -28.10
N GLU A 201 16.64 8.02 -27.56
CA GLU A 201 18.00 8.50 -27.84
C GLU A 201 19.04 7.60 -27.16
N VAL A 202 19.93 7.00 -27.97
CA VAL A 202 21.04 6.20 -27.46
C VAL A 202 22.16 7.13 -27.00
N LEU A 203 22.24 7.35 -25.69
CA LEU A 203 23.28 8.20 -25.06
C LEU A 203 24.61 7.44 -24.84
N GLY A 204 24.57 6.12 -24.81
CA GLY A 204 25.74 5.27 -24.58
C GLY A 204 25.41 3.79 -24.67
N THR A 205 26.44 2.95 -24.70
CA THR A 205 26.30 1.48 -24.71
C THR A 205 27.15 0.86 -23.61
N THR A 206 26.66 -0.23 -23.02
CA THR A 206 27.43 -1.06 -22.09
C THR A 206 27.74 -2.40 -22.76
N LYS A 207 28.96 -2.91 -22.58
CA LYS A 207 29.26 -4.31 -22.91
C LYS A 207 28.58 -5.11 -21.81
N GLY A 208 27.49 -5.81 -22.12
CA GLY A 208 26.77 -6.62 -21.13
C GLY A 208 27.69 -7.58 -20.38
N LEU A 209 27.20 -8.10 -19.25
CA LEU A 209 27.82 -9.24 -18.56
C LEU A 209 27.93 -10.45 -19.50
#